data_AF-A0A3D0P3D3-F1
#
_entry.id   AF-A0A3D0P3D3-F1
#
_cell.length_a   1.000
_cell.length_b   1.000
_cell.length_c   1.000
_cell.angle_alpha   90.00
_cell.angle_beta   90.00
_cell.angle_gamma   90.00
#
_symmetry.space_group_name_H-M   'P 1'
#
loop_
_entity.id
_entity.type
_entity.pdbx_description
1 polymer ?
#
loop_
_entity_poly.entity_id
_entity_poly.type
_entity_poly.pdbx_seq_one_letter_code
_entity_poly.pdbx_strand_id
1 'polypeptide(L)'
;MRTLYFDCFAGASGNMILGALLGLGLDRGELERRLAGLRIESFKLKAETVDRSGISSCHVDVIVPEIDTHRHLHHIEKIINEAELSDSVKARSINIFTLLAEAEARVHGIEVKKVHFHEVGALDAIIDIVGACIGFEMLGIEQFAASKLHVGSGFVTMAHGKFPVPPPAVAELLKGKPIYSTEI
;
A
#
# COMPACT_ATOMS: atom_id res chain seq x y z
N MET A 1 6.13 -23.23 1.65
CA MET A 1 5.36 -22.43 2.62
C MET A 1 6.26 -21.53 3.43
N ARG A 2 6.37 -20.26 3.02
CA ARG A 2 7.06 -19.22 3.76
C ARG A 2 6.05 -18.19 4.28
N THR A 3 6.17 -17.82 5.55
CA THR A 3 5.26 -16.89 6.23
C THR A 3 5.96 -15.57 6.49
N LEU A 4 5.32 -14.45 6.13
CA LEU A 4 5.73 -13.11 6.50
C LEU A 4 4.96 -12.66 7.73
N TYR A 5 5.67 -12.30 8.79
CA TYR A 5 5.09 -11.74 10.00
C TYR A 5 5.39 -10.25 10.09
N PHE A 6 4.35 -9.42 10.24
CA PHE A 6 4.48 -7.99 10.47
C PHE A 6 4.31 -7.67 11.96
N ASP A 7 5.33 -7.08 12.58
CA ASP A 7 5.18 -6.47 13.90
C ASP A 7 4.78 -4.99 13.77
N CYS A 8 3.48 -4.73 13.85
CA CYS A 8 2.87 -3.45 13.51
C CYS A 8 2.77 -2.46 14.68
N PHE A 9 3.81 -2.39 15.53
CA PHE A 9 3.82 -1.52 16.70
C PHE A 9 3.75 -0.02 16.35
N ALA A 10 4.14 0.36 15.12
CA ALA A 10 4.10 1.72 14.58
C ALA A 10 3.12 1.86 13.40
N GLY A 11 2.20 0.91 13.21
CA GLY A 11 1.32 0.85 12.04
C GLY A 11 2.01 0.29 10.80
N ALA A 12 1.42 0.53 9.63
CA ALA A 12 1.95 0.10 8.34
C ALA A 12 1.47 1.03 7.21
N SER A 13 2.35 1.27 6.24
CA SER A 13 2.07 1.97 4.97
C SER A 13 2.75 1.22 3.82
N GLY A 14 2.38 1.53 2.57
CA GLY A 14 2.94 0.86 1.39
C GLY A 14 4.46 0.95 1.31
N ASN A 15 4.99 2.17 1.45
CA ASN A 15 6.42 2.39 1.48
C ASN A 15 7.15 1.75 2.68
N MET A 16 6.53 1.63 3.86
CA MET A 16 7.07 0.87 4.99
C MET A 16 7.15 -0.63 4.66
N ILE A 17 6.14 -1.18 3.96
CA ILE A 17 6.15 -2.58 3.53
C ILE A 17 7.26 -2.80 2.49
N LEU A 18 7.43 -1.91 1.51
CA LEU A 18 8.54 -1.98 0.56
C LEU A 18 9.90 -1.94 1.27
N GLY A 19 10.08 -1.01 2.21
CA GLY A 19 11.30 -0.90 3.01
C GLY A 19 11.59 -2.16 3.83
N ALA A 20 10.56 -2.75 4.44
CA ALA A 20 10.68 -4.02 5.15
C ALA A 20 11.11 -5.16 4.22
N LEU A 21 10.55 -5.25 3.01
CA LEU A 21 10.91 -6.28 2.03
C LEU A 21 12.35 -6.11 1.53
N LEU A 22 12.80 -4.89 1.24
CA LEU A 22 14.21 -4.61 0.94
C LEU A 22 15.13 -4.98 2.11
N GLY A 23 14.70 -4.68 3.34
CA GLY A 23 15.40 -5.07 4.57
C GLY A 23 15.50 -6.60 4.77
N LEU A 24 14.55 -7.37 4.22
CA LEU A 24 14.59 -8.84 4.20
C LEU A 24 15.52 -9.41 3.10
N GLY A 25 16.18 -8.55 2.32
CA GLY A 25 17.10 -8.96 1.25
C GLY A 25 16.44 -9.08 -0.12
N LEU A 26 15.28 -8.45 -0.35
CA LEU A 26 14.71 -8.33 -1.69
C LEU A 26 15.67 -7.54 -2.60
N ASP A 27 15.96 -8.07 -3.79
CA ASP A 27 16.78 -7.38 -4.79
C ASP A 27 16.02 -6.18 -5.36
N ARG A 28 16.56 -4.97 -5.09
CA ARG A 28 15.96 -3.70 -5.53
C ARG A 28 15.97 -3.55 -7.05
N GLY A 29 17.04 -3.96 -7.73
CA GLY A 29 17.16 -3.81 -9.19
C GLY A 29 16.15 -4.67 -9.92
N GLU A 30 15.93 -5.89 -9.42
CA GLU A 30 14.90 -6.79 -9.93
C GLU A 30 13.48 -6.28 -9.62
N LEU A 31 13.24 -5.72 -8.43
CA LEU A 31 11.97 -5.07 -8.10
C LEU A 31 11.66 -3.92 -9.06
N GLU A 32 12.62 -3.01 -9.28
CA GLU A 32 12.49 -1.88 -10.22
C GLU A 32 12.26 -2.38 -11.66
N ARG A 33 12.99 -3.42 -12.10
CA ARG A 33 12.81 -4.04 -13.42
C ARG A 33 11.42 -4.60 -13.61
N ARG A 34 10.86 -5.28 -12.61
CA ARG A 34 9.50 -5.83 -12.68
C ARG A 34 8.43 -4.75 -12.63
N LEU A 35 8.61 -3.73 -11.79
CA LEU A 35 7.69 -2.58 -11.74
C LEU A 35 7.65 -1.81 -13.07
N ALA A 36 8.74 -1.78 -13.83
CA ALA A 36 8.73 -1.19 -15.18
C ALA A 36 7.72 -1.87 -16.13
N GLY A 37 7.33 -3.12 -15.84
CA GLY A 37 6.27 -3.84 -16.55
C GLY A 37 4.88 -3.22 -16.43
N LEU A 38 4.65 -2.32 -15.46
CA LEU A 38 3.42 -1.50 -15.36
C LEU A 38 3.30 -0.45 -16.47
N ARG A 39 4.41 -0.14 -17.16
CA ARG A 39 4.49 0.90 -18.21
C ARG A 39 4.00 2.28 -17.72
N ILE A 40 4.15 2.54 -16.42
CA ILE A 40 3.92 3.86 -15.83
C ILE A 40 5.17 4.70 -16.08
N GLU A 41 5.03 5.81 -16.81
CA GLU A 41 6.15 6.70 -17.09
C GLU A 41 6.69 7.35 -15.81
N SER A 42 8.02 7.40 -15.69
CA SER A 42 8.78 8.28 -14.78
C SER A 42 8.56 8.11 -13.27
N PHE A 43 8.36 6.89 -12.76
CA PHE A 43 8.52 6.65 -11.30
C PHE A 43 9.99 6.37 -10.93
N LYS A 44 10.37 6.74 -9.71
CA LYS A 44 11.66 6.39 -9.11
C LYS A 44 11.44 5.84 -7.71
N LEU A 45 11.96 4.65 -7.45
CA LEU A 45 12.11 4.17 -6.08
C LEU A 45 13.39 4.75 -5.50
N LYS A 46 13.30 5.45 -4.38
CA LYS A 46 14.44 5.84 -3.57
C LYS A 46 14.42 4.97 -2.32
N ALA A 47 15.49 4.21 -2.08
CA ALA A 47 15.65 3.44 -0.85
C ALA A 47 16.90 3.93 -0.13
N GLU A 48 16.77 4.28 1.14
CA GLU A 48 17.90 4.73 1.97
C GLU A 48 17.79 4.16 3.39
N THR A 49 18.93 4.03 4.06
CA THR A 49 18.94 3.69 5.48
C THR A 49 18.73 4.96 6.29
N VAL A 50 17.74 4.96 7.18
CA VAL A 50 17.41 6.09 8.06
C VAL A 50 17.43 5.65 9.52
N ASP A 51 17.75 6.59 10.41
CA ASP A 51 17.53 6.45 11.84
C ASP A 51 16.15 7.03 12.22
N ARG A 52 15.31 6.21 12.86
CA ARG A 52 14.02 6.63 13.41
C ARG A 52 14.04 6.37 14.92
N SER A 53 14.34 7.42 15.69
CA SER A 53 14.43 7.35 17.15
C SER A 53 15.42 6.28 17.65
N GLY A 54 16.59 6.18 17.02
CA GLY A 54 17.64 5.21 17.37
C GLY A 54 17.50 3.84 16.72
N ILE A 55 16.48 3.63 15.87
CA ILE A 55 16.27 2.39 15.12
C ILE A 55 16.66 2.62 13.66
N SER A 56 17.68 1.88 13.20
CA SER A 56 18.04 1.83 11.79
C SER A 56 16.97 1.08 10.99
N SER A 57 16.48 1.69 9.91
CA SER A 57 15.45 1.12 9.04
C SER A 57 15.68 1.48 7.58
N CYS A 58 15.22 0.63 6.66
CA CYS A 58 15.17 0.96 5.24
C CYS A 58 13.90 1.78 4.98
N HIS A 59 14.08 3.03 4.59
CA HIS A 59 13.00 3.90 4.14
C HIS A 59 12.95 3.88 2.63
N VAL A 60 11.74 3.67 2.10
CA VAL A 60 11.46 3.77 0.67
C VAL A 60 10.60 5.00 0.46
N ASP A 61 10.92 5.76 -0.59
CA ASP A 61 10.07 6.79 -1.16
C ASP A 61 9.78 6.42 -2.60
N VAL A 62 8.49 6.44 -2.96
CA VAL A 62 8.04 6.35 -4.34
C VAL A 62 7.89 7.77 -4.88
N ILE A 63 8.80 8.15 -5.78
CA ILE A 63 8.76 9.46 -6.40
C ILE A 63 8.06 9.30 -7.75
N VAL A 64 6.91 9.95 -7.90
CA VAL A 64 6.12 10.01 -9.14
C VAL A 64 5.88 11.47 -9.53
N PRO A 65 5.68 11.78 -10.82
CA PRO A 65 5.28 13.13 -11.23
C PRO A 65 3.96 13.50 -10.57
N GLU A 66 3.85 14.74 -10.06
CA GLU A 66 2.60 15.29 -9.55
C GLU A 66 1.62 15.51 -10.72
N ILE A 67 0.87 14.47 -11.04
CA ILE A 67 -0.25 14.53 -11.98
C ILE A 67 -1.49 14.18 -11.17
N ASP A 68 -2.30 15.19 -10.86
CA ASP A 68 -3.59 15.02 -10.19
C ASP A 68 -4.54 14.21 -11.08
N THR A 69 -4.45 12.89 -10.94
CA THR A 69 -5.21 11.92 -11.72
C THR A 69 -6.01 11.06 -10.77
N HIS A 70 -7.23 11.50 -10.51
CA HIS A 70 -8.25 10.70 -9.87
C HIS A 70 -8.53 9.48 -10.73
N ARG A 71 -8.39 8.28 -10.16
CA ARG A 71 -8.69 7.01 -10.85
C ARG A 71 -9.86 6.31 -10.18
N HIS A 72 -10.70 5.72 -11.02
CA HIS A 72 -11.64 4.71 -10.60
C HIS A 72 -10.94 3.35 -10.50
N LEU A 73 -11.55 2.41 -9.77
CA LEU A 73 -11.07 1.03 -9.68
C LEU A 73 -10.81 0.40 -11.06
N HIS A 74 -11.73 0.55 -12.02
CA HIS A 74 -11.59 -0.03 -13.35
C HIS A 74 -10.38 0.52 -14.15
N HIS A 75 -9.95 1.77 -13.88
CA HIS A 75 -8.73 2.31 -14.49
C HIS A 75 -7.49 1.61 -13.91
N ILE A 76 -7.47 1.36 -12.60
CA ILE A 76 -6.36 0.68 -11.92
C ILE A 76 -6.30 -0.80 -12.34
N GLU A 77 -7.45 -1.48 -12.39
CA GLU A 77 -7.55 -2.85 -12.91
C GLU A 77 -7.00 -2.96 -14.33
N LYS A 78 -7.32 -1.99 -15.20
CA LYS A 78 -6.78 -1.96 -16.56
C LYS A 78 -5.25 -1.86 -16.56
N ILE A 79 -4.68 -0.94 -15.80
CA ILE A 79 -3.21 -0.79 -15.66
C ILE A 79 -2.57 -2.11 -15.22
N ILE A 80 -3.11 -2.75 -14.18
CA ILE A 80 -2.55 -3.99 -13.63
C ILE A 80 -2.71 -5.16 -14.61
N ASN A 81 -3.86 -5.28 -15.27
CA ASN A 81 -4.12 -6.37 -16.21
C ASN A 81 -3.24 -6.29 -17.46
N GLU A 82 -2.99 -5.08 -17.97
CA GLU A 82 -2.13 -4.83 -19.14
C GLU A 82 -0.62 -4.91 -18.81
N ALA A 83 -0.26 -4.94 -17.52
CA ALA A 83 1.14 -5.00 -17.09
C ALA A 83 1.82 -6.34 -17.42
N GLU A 84 3.13 -6.30 -17.64
CA GLU A 84 3.99 -7.49 -17.81
C GLU A 84 4.37 -8.10 -16.46
N LEU A 85 3.36 -8.53 -15.70
CA LEU A 85 3.48 -9.12 -14.37
C LEU A 85 2.86 -10.52 -14.34
N SER A 86 3.23 -11.33 -13.35
CA SER A 86 2.63 -12.65 -13.13
C SER A 86 1.16 -12.54 -12.69
N ASP A 87 0.37 -13.57 -13.00
CA ASP A 87 -1.06 -13.61 -12.66
C ASP A 87 -1.31 -13.52 -11.15
N SER A 88 -0.41 -14.10 -10.35
CA SER A 88 -0.45 -14.03 -8.88
C SER A 88 -0.30 -12.59 -8.37
N VAL A 89 0.62 -11.80 -8.93
CA VAL A 89 0.85 -10.40 -8.60
C VAL A 89 -0.34 -9.56 -9.03
N LYS A 90 -0.85 -9.77 -10.25
CA LYS A 90 -2.03 -9.07 -10.76
C LYS A 90 -3.25 -9.31 -9.90
N ALA A 91 -3.57 -10.59 -9.65
CA ALA A 91 -4.73 -10.99 -8.84
C ALA A 91 -4.66 -10.44 -7.42
N ARG A 92 -3.50 -10.50 -6.76
CA ARG A 92 -3.32 -9.97 -5.41
C ARG A 92 -3.46 -8.45 -5.37
N SER A 93 -2.85 -7.75 -6.33
CA SER A 93 -2.90 -6.28 -6.40
C SER A 93 -4.34 -5.79 -6.63
N ILE A 94 -5.05 -6.39 -7.58
CA ILE A 94 -6.47 -6.08 -7.84
C ILE A 94 -7.31 -6.32 -6.59
N ASN A 95 -7.15 -7.47 -5.92
CA ASN A 95 -7.90 -7.76 -4.70
C ASN A 95 -7.66 -6.72 -3.59
N ILE A 96 -6.44 -6.22 -3.43
CA ILE A 96 -6.14 -5.14 -2.46
C ILE A 96 -6.89 -3.85 -2.85
N PHE A 97 -6.85 -3.44 -4.12
CA PHE A 97 -7.60 -2.27 -4.59
C PHE A 97 -9.11 -2.44 -4.50
N THR A 98 -9.64 -3.64 -4.73
CA THR A 98 -11.06 -3.95 -4.55
C THR A 98 -11.48 -3.76 -3.08
N LEU A 99 -10.70 -4.27 -2.13
CA LEU A 99 -10.98 -4.08 -0.70
C LEU A 99 -10.97 -2.59 -0.31
N LEU A 100 -10.01 -1.82 -0.84
CA LEU A 100 -9.96 -0.37 -0.66
C LEU A 100 -11.21 0.30 -1.26
N ALA A 101 -11.58 -0.05 -2.49
CA ALA A 101 -12.78 0.49 -3.13
C ALA A 101 -14.06 0.16 -2.35
N GLU A 102 -14.19 -1.04 -1.82
CA GLU A 102 -15.34 -1.43 -0.98
C GLU A 102 -15.42 -0.64 0.32
N ALA A 103 -14.27 -0.35 0.95
CA ALA A 103 -14.21 0.48 2.13
C ALA A 103 -14.64 1.92 1.83
N GLU A 104 -14.09 2.52 0.76
CA GLU A 104 -14.47 3.85 0.30
C GLU A 104 -15.96 3.93 -0.08
N ALA A 105 -16.46 2.95 -0.83
CA ALA A 105 -17.86 2.86 -1.21
C ALA A 105 -18.79 2.88 0.02
N ARG A 106 -18.44 2.14 1.07
CA ARG A 106 -19.19 2.12 2.32
C ARG A 106 -19.16 3.46 3.05
N VAL A 107 -17.99 4.08 3.16
CA VAL A 107 -17.82 5.41 3.79
C VAL A 107 -18.63 6.47 3.05
N HIS A 108 -18.61 6.44 1.72
CA HIS A 108 -19.27 7.43 0.87
C HIS A 108 -20.75 7.10 0.56
N GLY A 109 -21.24 5.91 0.92
CA GLY A 109 -22.61 5.48 0.64
C GLY A 109 -22.92 5.31 -0.85
N ILE A 110 -21.92 4.92 -1.65
CA ILE A 110 -22.03 4.77 -3.11
C ILE A 110 -21.74 3.33 -3.55
N GLU A 111 -22.05 3.00 -4.82
CA GLU A 111 -21.63 1.73 -5.41
C GLU A 111 -20.11 1.71 -5.66
N VAL A 112 -19.47 0.55 -5.48
CA VAL A 112 -18.01 0.35 -5.69
C VAL A 112 -17.54 0.87 -7.05
N LYS A 113 -18.33 0.64 -8.11
CA LYS A 113 -18.01 1.10 -9.47
C LYS A 113 -17.96 2.64 -9.63
N LYS A 114 -18.59 3.38 -8.70
CA LYS A 114 -18.64 4.85 -8.67
C LYS A 114 -17.54 5.45 -7.79
N VAL A 115 -16.74 4.62 -7.11
CA VAL A 115 -15.64 5.10 -6.27
C VAL A 115 -14.61 5.82 -7.13
N HIS A 116 -14.31 7.05 -6.73
CA HIS A 116 -13.17 7.82 -7.21
C HIS A 116 -12.14 7.84 -6.09
N PHE A 117 -10.96 7.30 -6.35
CA PHE A 117 -9.89 7.37 -5.37
C PHE A 117 -9.22 8.74 -5.44
N HIS A 118 -9.33 9.50 -4.36
CA HIS A 118 -8.72 10.82 -4.20
C HIS A 118 -7.26 10.71 -3.72
N GLU A 119 -7.00 9.77 -2.83
CA GLU A 119 -5.68 9.57 -2.20
C GLU A 119 -5.05 8.23 -2.65
N VAL A 120 -5.87 7.20 -2.82
CA VAL A 120 -5.45 5.82 -3.14
C VAL A 120 -5.29 5.57 -4.65
N GLY A 121 -5.73 6.51 -5.50
CA GLY A 121 -5.73 6.40 -6.96
C GLY A 121 -4.48 6.98 -7.61
N ALA A 122 -3.62 7.59 -6.78
CA ALA A 122 -2.37 8.16 -7.18
C ALA A 122 -1.36 7.07 -7.57
N LEU A 123 -0.39 7.45 -8.41
CA LEU A 123 0.57 6.50 -8.99
C LEU A 123 1.46 5.87 -7.90
N ASP A 124 1.79 6.61 -6.86
CA ASP A 124 2.54 6.12 -5.70
C ASP A 124 1.85 4.93 -5.02
N ALA A 125 0.54 5.01 -4.78
CA ALA A 125 -0.24 3.90 -4.19
C ALA A 125 -0.23 2.64 -5.09
N ILE A 126 -0.27 2.82 -6.42
CA ILE A 126 -0.16 1.71 -7.38
C ILE A 126 1.22 1.07 -7.27
N ILE A 127 2.29 1.86 -7.29
CA ILE A 127 3.66 1.35 -7.19
C ILE A 127 3.90 0.67 -5.83
N ASP A 128 3.38 1.23 -4.73
CA ASP A 128 3.46 0.64 -3.40
C ASP A 128 2.81 -0.75 -3.34
N ILE A 129 1.54 -0.85 -3.74
CA ILE A 129 0.77 -2.10 -3.65
C ILE A 129 1.35 -3.15 -4.60
N VAL A 130 1.61 -2.77 -5.86
CA VAL A 130 2.14 -3.71 -6.86
C VAL A 130 3.57 -4.11 -6.50
N GLY A 131 4.40 -3.17 -6.04
CA GLY A 131 5.77 -3.44 -5.61
C GLY A 131 5.82 -4.39 -4.42
N ALA A 132 4.93 -4.22 -3.43
CA ALA A 132 4.80 -5.15 -2.33
C ALA A 132 4.39 -6.55 -2.81
N CYS A 133 3.43 -6.65 -3.74
CA CYS A 133 3.00 -7.92 -4.32
C CYS A 133 4.11 -8.63 -5.09
N ILE A 134 4.90 -7.88 -5.87
CA ILE A 134 6.11 -8.38 -6.53
C ILE A 134 7.11 -8.91 -5.50
N GLY A 135 7.37 -8.13 -4.44
CA GLY A 135 8.30 -8.51 -3.38
C GLY A 135 7.87 -9.77 -2.62
N PHE A 136 6.57 -9.91 -2.34
CA PHE A 136 6.02 -11.13 -1.73
C PHE A 136 6.28 -12.35 -2.62
N GLU A 137 6.05 -12.25 -3.93
CA GLU A 137 6.31 -13.34 -4.86
C GLU A 137 7.80 -13.66 -4.97
N MET A 138 8.66 -12.65 -5.13
CA MET A 138 10.12 -12.83 -5.24
C MET A 138 10.72 -13.50 -4.01
N LEU A 139 10.20 -13.17 -2.82
CA LEU A 139 10.60 -13.81 -1.58
C LEU A 139 9.89 -15.14 -1.33
N GLY A 140 8.97 -15.58 -2.20
CA GLY A 140 8.23 -16.84 -2.07
C GLY A 140 7.27 -16.87 -0.88
N ILE A 141 6.70 -15.73 -0.49
CA ILE A 141 5.79 -15.58 0.64
C ILE A 141 4.39 -16.08 0.27
N GLU A 142 3.90 -17.04 1.05
CA GLU A 142 2.62 -17.70 0.82
C GLU A 142 1.59 -17.36 1.91
N GLN A 143 2.06 -17.00 3.11
CA GLN A 143 1.21 -16.70 4.26
C GLN A 143 1.62 -15.39 4.93
N PHE A 144 0.64 -14.73 5.54
CA PHE A 144 0.80 -13.45 6.23
C PHE A 144 0.25 -13.57 7.64
N ALA A 145 0.99 -13.04 8.61
CA ALA A 145 0.56 -12.85 9.98
C ALA A 145 0.95 -11.44 10.43
N ALA A 146 0.23 -10.89 11.40
CA ALA A 146 0.55 -9.58 11.95
C ALA A 146 0.23 -9.56 13.46
N SER A 147 0.96 -8.73 14.22
CA SER A 147 0.54 -8.34 15.55
C SER A 147 -0.74 -7.47 15.48
N LYS A 148 -1.27 -7.06 16.64
CA LYS A 148 -2.35 -6.07 16.65
C LYS A 148 -1.87 -4.80 15.95
N LEU A 149 -2.71 -4.16 15.16
CA LEU A 149 -2.33 -2.95 14.44
C LEU A 149 -2.40 -1.74 15.37
N HIS A 150 -1.28 -1.03 15.52
CA HIS A 150 -1.27 0.28 16.17
C HIS A 150 -1.86 1.33 15.21
N VAL A 151 -3.05 1.84 15.50
CA VAL A 151 -3.73 2.79 14.59
C VAL A 151 -3.33 4.24 14.79
N GLY A 152 -2.64 4.55 15.89
CA GLY A 152 -2.27 5.92 16.26
C GLY A 152 -3.41 6.65 16.97
N SER A 153 -3.29 7.97 17.06
CA SER A 153 -4.29 8.86 17.66
C SER A 153 -4.17 10.26 17.06
N GLY A 154 -5.15 11.13 17.33
CA GLY A 154 -5.17 12.52 16.83
C GLY A 154 -5.96 12.69 15.54
N PHE A 155 -5.54 13.66 14.72
CA PHE A 155 -6.23 14.03 13.47
C PHE A 155 -5.24 14.15 12.32
N VAL A 156 -5.68 13.77 11.12
CA VAL A 156 -4.95 13.97 9.86
C VAL A 156 -5.75 14.90 8.95
N THR A 157 -5.05 15.75 8.20
CA THR A 157 -5.63 16.58 7.14
C THR A 157 -5.42 15.88 5.81
N MET A 158 -6.49 15.70 5.06
CA MET A 158 -6.51 14.99 3.79
C MET A 158 -7.43 15.71 2.80
N ALA A 159 -7.64 15.18 1.59
CA ALA A 159 -8.36 15.90 0.53
C ALA A 159 -9.80 16.28 0.95
N HIS A 160 -10.40 15.44 1.79
CA HIS A 160 -11.75 15.62 2.32
C HIS A 160 -11.83 16.53 3.56
N GLY A 161 -10.70 17.10 4.01
CA GLY A 161 -10.61 17.90 5.23
C GLY A 161 -9.90 17.18 6.37
N LYS A 162 -10.21 17.58 7.62
CA LYS A 162 -9.56 17.08 8.83
C LYS A 162 -10.39 15.97 9.49
N PHE A 163 -9.80 14.80 9.69
CA PHE A 163 -10.47 13.61 10.25
C PHE A 163 -9.69 12.98 11.39
N PRO A 164 -10.35 12.26 12.31
CA PRO A 164 -9.67 11.50 13.33
C PRO A 164 -8.83 10.37 12.71
N VAL A 165 -7.78 9.98 13.41
CA VAL A 165 -6.98 8.81 13.09
C VAL A 165 -7.58 7.57 13.81
N PRO A 166 -7.77 6.43 13.11
CA PRO A 166 -7.54 6.22 11.68
C PRO A 166 -8.64 6.87 10.81
N PRO A 167 -8.30 7.31 9.57
CA PRO A 167 -9.28 7.84 8.64
C PRO A 167 -10.43 6.87 8.33
N PRO A 168 -11.60 7.35 7.88
CA PRO A 168 -12.81 6.54 7.74
C PRO A 168 -12.64 5.26 6.90
N ALA A 169 -11.96 5.31 5.76
CA ALA A 169 -11.75 4.12 4.92
C ALA A 169 -10.85 3.08 5.61
N VAL A 170 -9.81 3.53 6.32
CA VAL A 170 -8.95 2.66 7.13
C VAL A 170 -9.76 2.06 8.30
N ALA A 171 -10.57 2.86 8.98
CA ALA A 171 -11.45 2.38 10.05
C ALA A 171 -12.43 1.30 9.55
N GLU A 172 -12.97 1.46 8.33
CA GLU A 172 -13.83 0.47 7.69
C GLU A 172 -13.10 -0.85 7.42
N LEU A 173 -11.87 -0.79 6.87
CA LEU A 173 -11.04 -1.98 6.62
C LEU A 173 -10.67 -2.74 7.90
N LEU A 174 -10.54 -2.03 9.02
CA LEU A 174 -10.11 -2.58 10.30
C LEU A 174 -11.26 -3.16 11.14
N LYS A 175 -12.51 -3.09 10.67
CA LYS A 175 -13.66 -3.67 11.39
C LYS A 175 -13.44 -5.15 11.68
N GLY A 176 -13.58 -5.52 12.96
CA GLY A 176 -13.38 -6.89 13.43
C GLY A 176 -11.93 -7.39 13.43
N LYS A 177 -10.95 -6.49 13.20
CA LYS A 177 -9.51 -6.83 13.27
C LYS A 177 -8.91 -6.44 14.63
N PRO A 178 -7.88 -7.15 15.11
CA PRO A 178 -7.18 -6.78 16.34
C PRO A 178 -6.42 -5.46 16.13
N ILE A 179 -6.87 -4.40 16.80
CA ILE A 179 -6.25 -3.08 16.76
C ILE A 179 -6.04 -2.54 18.18
N TYR A 180 -5.17 -1.55 18.31
CA TYR A 180 -5.01 -0.75 19.53
C TYR A 180 -4.54 0.66 19.18
N SER A 181 -4.78 1.60 20.08
CA SER A 181 -4.26 2.97 20.03
C SER A 181 -3.54 3.28 21.35
N THR A 182 -2.56 4.15 21.33
CA THR A 182 -2.06 4.76 22.56
C THR A 182 -3.08 5.78 23.05
N GLU A 183 -3.61 5.59 24.26
CA GLU A 183 -4.27 6.68 24.97
C GLU A 183 -3.20 7.75 25.26
N ILE A 184 -3.51 9.01 24.97
CA ILE A 184 -2.72 10.17 25.45
C ILE A 184 -3.38 10.67 26.73
#